data_AF-A0A6L5EVU8-F1
#
_entry.id   AF-A0A6L5EVU8-F1
#
_cell.length_a   1.000
_cell.length_b   1.000
_cell.length_c   1.000
_cell.angle_alpha   90.00
_cell.angle_beta   90.00
_cell.angle_gamma   90.00
#
_symmetry.space_group_name_H-M   'P 1'
#
loop_
_entity.id
_entity.type
_entity.pdbx_description
1 polymer ?
#
loop_
_entity_poly.entity_id
_entity_poly.type
_entity_poly.pdbx_seq_one_letter_code
_entity_poly.pdbx_strand_id
1 'polypeptide(L)'
;MHREPKTDIRLAVMLAVFASIGAGVIHAVVAPRYLAEWQQSGMFFAALALFQLAWAVFVARWPWPALLGVGLLANAGVMCLWVYTRALGLPFGPEAGVPQPVGAPGVLAMMLEASVVLGVIWSLLPRRTSATLSTSGYRFAVAGAGLAMLLLVTPGVVTALGLSA
;
A
#
# COMPACT_ATOMS: atom_id res chain seq x y z
N MET A 1 16.17 -4.56 -33.64
CA MET A 1 15.34 -5.24 -32.62
C MET A 1 15.56 -4.53 -31.28
N HIS A 2 14.74 -3.53 -30.96
CA HIS A 2 14.92 -2.71 -29.75
C HIS A 2 14.38 -3.51 -28.55
N ARG A 3 15.25 -3.91 -27.61
CA ARG A 3 14.82 -4.64 -26.41
C ARG A 3 14.19 -3.64 -25.44
N GLU A 4 12.89 -3.74 -25.25
CA GLU A 4 12.15 -3.12 -24.14
C GLU A 4 12.94 -3.28 -22.82
N PRO A 5 13.32 -2.19 -22.14
CA PRO A 5 14.06 -2.26 -20.88
C PRO A 5 13.19 -2.81 -19.74
N LYS A 6 13.36 -4.10 -19.45
CA LYS A 6 12.50 -4.88 -18.53
C LYS A 6 12.81 -4.70 -17.03
N THR A 7 14.00 -4.23 -16.64
CA THR A 7 14.45 -4.29 -15.23
C THR A 7 13.88 -3.18 -14.35
N ASP A 8 13.80 -1.94 -14.83
CA ASP A 8 13.22 -0.81 -14.07
C ASP A 8 11.72 -1.00 -13.82
N ILE A 9 10.96 -1.42 -14.83
CA ILE A 9 9.53 -1.74 -14.69
C ILE A 9 9.33 -2.84 -13.64
N ARG A 10 10.14 -3.90 -13.69
CA ARG A 10 10.11 -4.96 -12.68
C ARG A 10 10.45 -4.45 -11.29
N LEU A 11 11.38 -3.51 -11.16
CA LEU A 11 11.71 -2.91 -9.87
C LEU A 11 10.51 -2.14 -9.33
N ALA A 12 9.92 -1.25 -10.12
CA ALA A 12 8.77 -0.46 -9.70
C ALA A 12 7.56 -1.33 -9.31
N VAL A 13 7.27 -2.37 -10.09
CA VAL A 13 6.24 -3.35 -9.74
C VAL A 13 6.57 -4.06 -8.43
N MET A 14 7.84 -4.42 -8.20
CA MET A 14 8.22 -5.10 -6.96
C MET A 14 8.17 -4.19 -5.73
N LEU A 15 8.56 -2.92 -5.88
CA LEU A 15 8.38 -1.90 -4.85
C LEU A 15 6.90 -1.75 -4.48
N ALA A 16 6.01 -1.70 -5.48
CA ALA A 16 4.57 -1.66 -5.27
C ALA A 16 4.04 -2.92 -4.56
N VAL A 17 4.56 -4.11 -4.90
CA VAL A 17 4.21 -5.35 -4.21
C VAL A 17 4.60 -5.30 -2.73
N PHE A 18 5.83 -4.92 -2.38
CA PHE A 18 6.26 -4.82 -0.98
C PHE A 18 5.47 -3.75 -0.22
N ALA A 19 5.22 -2.60 -0.86
CA ALA A 19 4.43 -1.54 -0.26
C ALA A 19 2.99 -2.01 0.04
N SER A 20 2.35 -2.73 -0.89
CA SER A 20 1.02 -3.32 -0.70
C SER A 20 1.01 -4.35 0.43
N ILE A 21 2.06 -5.17 0.57
CA ILE A 21 2.19 -6.10 1.69
C ILE A 21 2.24 -5.35 3.02
N GLY A 22 3.09 -4.32 3.12
CA GLY A 22 3.21 -3.51 4.32
C GLY A 22 1.88 -2.83 4.72
N ALA A 23 1.18 -2.23 3.75
CA ALA A 23 -0.12 -1.61 3.99
C ALA A 23 -1.16 -2.65 4.44
N GLY A 24 -1.21 -3.81 3.76
CA GLY A 24 -2.10 -4.91 4.11
C GLY A 24 -1.87 -5.43 5.54
N VAL A 25 -0.61 -5.54 5.97
CA VAL A 25 -0.26 -5.92 7.35
C VAL A 25 -0.74 -4.87 8.36
N ILE A 26 -0.52 -3.57 8.10
CA ILE A 26 -1.00 -2.50 8.98
C ILE A 26 -2.53 -2.57 9.11
N HIS A 27 -3.25 -2.71 8.00
CA HIS A 27 -4.71 -2.85 7.99
C HIS A 27 -5.20 -4.08 8.75
N ALA A 28 -4.53 -5.23 8.58
CA ALA A 28 -4.85 -6.44 9.32
C ALA A 28 -4.69 -6.24 10.84
N VAL A 29 -3.64 -5.52 11.26
CA VAL A 29 -3.37 -5.25 12.69
C VAL A 29 -4.37 -4.26 13.29
N VAL A 30 -4.82 -3.24 12.55
CA VAL A 30 -5.82 -2.28 13.08
C VAL A 30 -7.26 -2.82 13.02
N ALA A 31 -7.56 -3.78 12.15
CA ALA A 31 -8.92 -4.29 11.94
C ALA A 31 -9.63 -4.77 13.22
N PRO A 32 -9.01 -5.54 14.15
CA PRO A 32 -9.67 -6.01 15.37
C PRO A 32 -10.15 -4.86 16.27
N ARG A 33 -9.36 -3.79 16.39
CA ARG A 33 -9.76 -2.59 17.14
C ARG A 33 -11.03 -1.99 16.55
N TYR A 34 -11.04 -1.79 15.24
CA TYR A 34 -12.22 -1.24 14.57
C TYR A 34 -13.40 -2.20 14.56
N LEU A 35 -13.20 -3.53 14.57
CA LEU A 35 -14.31 -4.48 14.75
C LEU A 35 -14.99 -4.33 16.12
N ALA A 36 -14.23 -4.00 17.16
CA ALA A 36 -14.74 -3.75 18.51
C ALA A 36 -15.45 -2.40 18.63
N GLU A 37 -14.95 -1.36 17.95
CA GLU A 37 -15.55 -0.02 17.95
C GLU A 37 -16.78 0.07 17.02
N TRP A 38 -16.66 -0.39 15.78
CA TRP A 38 -17.71 -0.40 14.78
C TRP A 38 -17.49 -1.45 13.69
N GLN A 39 -18.29 -2.52 13.71
CA GLN A 39 -18.11 -3.72 12.89
C GLN A 39 -17.85 -3.45 11.41
N GLN A 40 -18.57 -2.50 10.81
CA GLN A 40 -18.44 -2.15 9.39
C GLN A 40 -17.05 -1.59 9.06
N SER A 41 -16.47 -0.74 9.92
CA SER A 41 -15.10 -0.27 9.76
C SER A 41 -14.10 -1.40 9.91
N GLY A 42 -14.31 -2.28 10.89
CA GLY A 42 -13.44 -3.44 11.08
C GLY A 42 -13.45 -4.40 9.89
N MET A 43 -14.63 -4.71 9.34
CA MET A 43 -14.77 -5.53 8.13
C MET A 43 -14.13 -4.87 6.91
N PHE A 44 -14.25 -3.54 6.77
CA PHE A 44 -13.58 -2.79 5.72
C PHE A 44 -12.06 -2.96 5.78
N PHE A 45 -11.45 -2.75 6.95
CA PHE A 45 -10.00 -2.92 7.10
C PHE A 45 -9.55 -4.37 6.88
N ALA A 46 -10.31 -5.36 7.35
CA ALA A 46 -10.02 -6.77 7.10
C ALA A 46 -10.10 -7.13 5.61
N ALA A 47 -11.13 -6.66 4.90
CA ALA A 47 -11.28 -6.88 3.47
C ALA A 47 -10.18 -6.18 2.67
N LEU A 48 -9.83 -4.95 3.06
CA LEU A 48 -8.75 -4.20 2.43
C LEU A 48 -7.38 -4.86 2.64
N ALA A 49 -7.11 -5.36 3.84
CA ALA A 49 -5.91 -6.12 4.15
C ALA A 49 -5.81 -7.37 3.26
N LEU A 50 -6.88 -8.16 3.20
CA LEU A 50 -6.94 -9.35 2.35
C LEU A 50 -6.72 -9.00 0.88
N PHE A 51 -7.38 -7.94 0.40
CA PHE A 51 -7.21 -7.44 -0.96
C PHE A 51 -5.75 -7.06 -1.23
N GLN A 52 -5.12 -6.26 -0.38
CA GLN A 52 -3.75 -5.77 -0.59
C GLN A 52 -2.72 -6.91 -0.55
N LEU A 53 -2.92 -7.90 0.33
CA LEU A 53 -2.05 -9.09 0.40
C LEU A 53 -2.24 -10.00 -0.81
N ALA A 54 -3.49 -10.29 -1.20
CA ALA A 54 -3.79 -11.12 -2.36
C ALA A 54 -3.30 -10.45 -3.65
N TRP A 55 -3.56 -9.15 -3.80
CA TRP A 55 -3.11 -8.37 -4.95
C TRP A 55 -1.58 -8.41 -5.10
N ALA A 56 -0.84 -8.28 -4.00
CA ALA A 56 0.62 -8.38 -4.00
C ALA A 56 1.10 -9.74 -4.53
N VAL A 57 0.48 -10.84 -4.10
CA VAL A 57 0.79 -12.20 -4.60
C VAL A 57 0.50 -12.32 -6.09
N PHE A 58 -0.67 -11.88 -6.54
CA PHE A 58 -1.05 -11.97 -7.95
C PHE A 58 -0.16 -11.11 -8.84
N VAL A 59 0.15 -9.87 -8.46
CA VAL A 59 0.99 -8.95 -9.25
C VAL A 59 2.45 -9.40 -9.30
N ALA A 60 2.99 -9.94 -8.21
CA ALA A 60 4.33 -10.51 -8.19
C ALA A 60 4.49 -11.63 -9.22
N ARG A 61 3.41 -12.40 -9.46
CA ARG A 61 3.42 -13.53 -10.40
C ARG A 61 2.97 -13.15 -11.82
N TRP A 62 2.04 -12.21 -11.95
CA TRP A 62 1.37 -11.82 -13.20
C TRP A 62 1.09 -10.30 -13.21
N PRO A 63 2.05 -9.45 -13.59
CA PRO A 63 1.88 -8.00 -13.59
C PRO A 63 1.10 -7.52 -14.82
N TRP A 64 -0.13 -7.99 -14.98
CA TRP A 64 -1.00 -7.62 -16.10
C TRP A 64 -1.55 -6.20 -15.90
N PRO A 65 -1.67 -5.39 -16.97
CA PRO A 65 -2.13 -4.00 -16.86
C PRO A 65 -3.47 -3.84 -16.13
N ALA A 66 -4.42 -4.74 -16.36
CA ALA A 66 -5.71 -4.73 -15.67
C ALA A 66 -5.57 -4.95 -14.16
N LEU A 67 -4.73 -5.92 -13.76
CA LEU A 67 -4.48 -6.20 -12.34
C LEU A 67 -3.76 -5.03 -11.66
N LEU A 68 -2.78 -4.44 -12.35
CA LEU A 68 -2.11 -3.22 -11.89
C LEU A 68 -3.12 -2.07 -11.69
N GLY A 69 -4.01 -1.86 -12.66
CA GLY A 69 -5.09 -0.87 -12.59
C GLY A 69 -6.04 -1.07 -11.40
N VAL A 70 -6.41 -2.31 -11.08
CA VAL A 70 -7.24 -2.62 -9.91
C VAL A 70 -6.54 -2.20 -8.61
N GLY A 71 -5.25 -2.52 -8.47
CA GLY A 71 -4.47 -2.09 -7.31
C GLY A 71 -4.34 -0.58 -7.21
N LEU A 72 -4.09 0.09 -8.33
CA LEU A 72 -4.02 1.55 -8.41
C LEU A 72 -5.31 2.20 -7.91
N LEU A 73 -6.46 1.78 -8.43
CA LEU A 73 -7.75 2.37 -8.08
C LEU A 73 -8.13 2.10 -6.63
N ALA A 74 -7.89 0.89 -6.13
CA ALA A 74 -8.21 0.54 -4.74
C ALA A 74 -7.35 1.33 -3.74
N ASN A 75 -6.02 1.42 -3.97
CA ASN A 75 -5.13 2.17 -3.11
C ASN A 75 -5.40 3.69 -3.18
N ALA A 76 -5.61 4.25 -4.38
CA ALA A 76 -6.02 5.65 -4.51
C ALA A 76 -7.37 5.93 -3.80
N GLY A 77 -8.32 5.00 -3.91
CA GLY A 77 -9.62 5.10 -3.26
C GLY A 77 -9.52 5.13 -1.73
N VAL A 78 -8.76 4.23 -1.12
CA VAL A 78 -8.57 4.25 0.34
C VAL A 78 -7.77 5.47 0.79
N MET A 79 -6.77 5.93 0.03
CA MET A 79 -6.05 7.17 0.34
C MET A 79 -7.00 8.37 0.36
N CYS A 80 -7.87 8.50 -0.65
CA CYS A 80 -8.90 9.54 -0.70
C CYS A 80 -9.87 9.42 0.48
N LEU A 81 -10.32 8.21 0.81
CA LEU A 81 -11.18 7.96 1.97
C LEU A 81 -10.48 8.36 3.28
N TRP A 82 -9.21 7.99 3.45
CA TRP A 82 -8.43 8.35 4.63
C TRP A 82 -8.37 9.86 4.79
N VAL A 83 -7.97 10.60 3.75
CA VAL A 83 -7.96 12.07 3.77
C VAL A 83 -9.35 12.63 4.08
N TYR A 84 -10.40 12.09 3.47
CA TYR A 84 -11.78 12.52 3.70
C TYR A 84 -12.18 12.37 5.17
N THR A 85 -11.93 11.20 5.79
CA THR A 85 -12.26 10.97 7.20
C THR A 85 -11.49 11.88 8.16
N ARG A 86 -10.30 12.36 7.77
CA ARG A 86 -9.50 13.31 8.54
C ARG A 86 -9.94 14.76 8.35
N ALA A 87 -10.54 15.09 7.21
CA ALA A 87 -11.01 16.44 6.91
C ALA A 87 -12.46 16.68 7.37
N LEU A 88 -13.33 15.70 7.13
CA LEU A 88 -14.79 15.85 7.23
C LEU A 88 -15.45 14.83 8.16
N GLY A 89 -14.70 13.83 8.63
CA GLY A 89 -15.27 12.68 9.34
C GLY A 89 -15.96 11.70 8.39
N LEU A 90 -16.50 10.61 8.94
CA LEU A 90 -17.30 9.67 8.15
C LEU A 90 -18.71 10.24 7.90
N PRO A 91 -19.34 9.98 6.74
CA PRO A 91 -20.68 10.48 6.46
C PRO A 91 -21.76 9.75 7.28
N PHE A 92 -21.45 8.60 7.88
CA PHE A 92 -22.34 7.80 8.71
C PHE A 92 -21.52 6.98 9.72
N GLY A 93 -22.21 6.38 10.69
CA GLY A 93 -21.62 5.59 11.76
C GLY A 93 -21.65 6.31 13.12
N PRO A 94 -21.05 5.71 14.17
CA PRO A 94 -21.13 6.22 15.54
C PRO A 94 -20.57 7.64 15.71
N GLU A 95 -19.57 8.02 14.90
CA GLU A 95 -18.89 9.32 14.93
C GLU A 95 -19.09 10.09 13.61
N ALA A 96 -20.29 10.04 13.03
CA ALA A 96 -20.56 10.71 11.76
C ALA A 96 -20.31 12.23 11.83
N GLY A 97 -19.63 12.77 10.82
CA GLY A 97 -19.27 14.19 10.73
C GLY A 97 -18.16 14.64 11.68
N VAL A 98 -17.60 13.74 12.50
CA VAL A 98 -16.50 14.05 13.41
C VAL A 98 -15.17 13.65 12.73
N PRO A 99 -14.27 14.61 12.47
CA PRO A 99 -12.96 14.31 11.91
C PRO A 99 -12.17 13.35 12.79
N GLN A 100 -11.69 12.27 12.20
CA GLN A 100 -10.90 11.27 12.92
C GLN A 100 -9.48 11.77 13.21
N PRO A 101 -8.85 11.32 14.32
CA PRO A 101 -7.48 11.72 14.62
C PRO A 101 -6.46 11.13 13.65
N VAL A 102 -5.41 11.90 13.37
CA VAL A 102 -4.24 11.44 12.61
C VAL A 102 -3.38 10.56 13.51
N GLY A 103 -3.31 9.27 13.19
CA GLY A 103 -2.49 8.29 13.91
C GLY A 103 -1.35 7.76 13.03
N ALA A 104 -0.26 7.36 13.67
CA ALA A 104 0.92 6.80 12.99
C ALA A 104 0.60 5.62 12.04
N PRO A 105 -0.26 4.64 12.40
CA PRO A 105 -0.62 3.55 11.49
C PRO A 105 -1.25 4.05 10.18
N GLY A 106 -2.13 5.05 10.26
CA GLY A 106 -2.78 5.63 9.09
C GLY A 106 -1.81 6.39 8.18
N VAL A 107 -0.88 7.15 8.75
CA VAL A 107 0.14 7.87 7.96
C VAL A 107 1.08 6.90 7.26
N LEU A 108 1.52 5.86 7.96
CA LEU A 108 2.40 4.84 7.39
C LEU A 108 1.70 4.06 6.27
N ALA A 109 0.45 3.65 6.48
CA ALA A 109 -0.37 3.03 5.43
C ALA A 109 -0.50 3.94 4.21
N MET A 110 -0.84 5.22 4.40
CA MET A 110 -0.95 6.22 3.33
C MET A 110 0.35 6.35 2.51
N MET A 111 1.52 6.35 3.16
CA MET A 111 2.82 6.40 2.46
C MET A 111 3.10 5.13 1.64
N LEU A 112 2.75 3.96 2.16
CA LEU A 112 2.89 2.69 1.47
C LEU A 112 1.93 2.62 0.27
N GLU A 113 0.67 3.00 0.45
CA GLU A 113 -0.34 3.07 -0.63
C GLU A 113 0.08 4.04 -1.73
N ALA A 114 0.61 5.21 -1.37
CA ALA A 114 1.18 6.15 -2.34
C ALA A 114 2.32 5.51 -3.14
N SER A 115 3.16 4.69 -2.49
CA SER A 115 4.24 3.95 -3.17
C SER A 115 3.70 2.90 -4.13
N VAL A 116 2.57 2.23 -3.80
CA VAL A 116 1.85 1.34 -4.72
C VAL A 116 1.37 2.12 -5.95
N VAL A 117 0.65 3.23 -5.72
CA VAL A 117 0.08 4.08 -6.77
C VAL A 117 1.18 4.58 -7.72
N LEU A 118 2.26 5.14 -7.19
CA LEU A 118 3.37 5.66 -7.97
C LEU A 118 4.10 4.55 -8.75
N GLY A 119 4.36 3.41 -8.11
CA GLY A 119 5.01 2.26 -8.76
C GLY A 119 4.17 1.70 -9.91
N VAL A 120 2.85 1.63 -9.74
CA VAL A 120 1.93 1.20 -10.80
C VAL A 120 1.88 2.22 -11.94
N ILE A 121 1.69 3.51 -11.65
CA ILE A 121 1.68 4.56 -12.69
C ILE A 121 2.98 4.53 -13.49
N TRP A 122 4.12 4.45 -12.79
CA TRP A 122 5.44 4.34 -13.42
C TRP A 122 5.53 3.15 -14.37
N SER A 123 4.97 1.99 -13.99
CA SER A 123 4.97 0.78 -14.82
C SER A 123 4.08 0.86 -16.06
N LEU A 124 3.08 1.75 -16.07
CA LEU A 124 2.09 1.88 -17.15
C LEU A 124 2.36 3.04 -18.11
N LEU A 125 3.21 4.01 -17.75
CA LEU A 125 3.52 5.17 -18.59
C LEU A 125 4.29 4.77 -19.86
N PRO A 126 3.90 5.26 -21.06
CA PRO A 126 4.65 5.06 -22.31
C PRO A 126 6.04 5.70 -22.23
N ARG A 127 7.11 4.98 -22.58
CA ARG A 127 8.48 5.49 -22.47
C ARG A 127 9.21 5.57 -23.79
N ARG A 128 9.92 6.69 -23.98
CA ARG A 128 10.85 6.91 -25.09
C ARG A 128 12.28 6.45 -24.77
N THR A 129 12.65 6.40 -23.49
CA THR A 129 13.94 5.90 -22.97
C THR A 129 13.76 5.39 -21.54
N SER A 130 13.79 4.08 -21.30
CA SER A 130 13.93 3.54 -19.94
C SER A 130 15.40 3.22 -19.65
N ALA A 131 15.89 3.66 -18.49
CA ALA A 131 17.21 3.31 -18.02
C ALA A 131 17.28 1.81 -17.73
N THR A 132 18.37 1.15 -18.14
CA THR A 132 18.62 -0.24 -17.78
C THR A 132 19.37 -0.27 -16.45
N LEU A 133 18.75 -0.83 -15.41
CA LEU A 133 19.45 -1.11 -14.16
C LEU A 133 20.28 -2.39 -14.31
N SER A 134 21.53 -2.35 -13.81
CA SER A 134 22.37 -3.54 -13.66
C SER A 134 21.69 -4.56 -12.74
N THR A 135 21.86 -5.85 -13.01
CA THR A 135 21.29 -6.95 -12.21
C THR A 135 21.66 -6.83 -10.72
N SER A 136 22.90 -6.43 -10.42
CA SER A 136 23.33 -6.19 -9.03
C SER A 136 22.62 -5.00 -8.40
N GLY A 137 22.42 -3.92 -9.16
CA GLY A 137 21.66 -2.74 -8.71
C GLY A 137 20.18 -3.04 -8.46
N TYR A 138 19.56 -3.86 -9.33
CA TYR A 138 18.20 -4.37 -9.12
C TYR A 138 18.09 -5.19 -7.82
N ARG A 139 18.99 -6.16 -7.62
CA ARG A 139 19.00 -7.00 -6.40
C ARG A 139 19.20 -6.16 -5.14
N PHE A 140 20.09 -5.18 -5.19
CA PHE A 140 20.31 -4.26 -4.08
C PHE A 140 19.07 -3.42 -3.77
N ALA A 141 18.43 -2.85 -4.80
CA ALA A 141 17.21 -2.04 -4.62
C ALA A 141 16.05 -2.85 -4.05
N VAL A 142 15.85 -4.09 -4.52
CA VAL A 142 14.83 -5.00 -3.99
C VAL A 142 15.10 -5.37 -2.53
N ALA A 143 16.34 -5.72 -2.20
CA ALA A 143 16.73 -6.03 -0.82
C ALA A 143 16.57 -4.82 0.11
N GLY A 144 16.98 -3.63 -0.35
CA GLY A 144 16.81 -2.37 0.37
C GLY A 144 15.34 -2.02 0.60
N ALA A 145 14.47 -2.24 -0.38
CA ALA A 145 13.04 -2.04 -0.24
C ALA A 145 12.40 -3.00 0.77
N GLY A 146 12.80 -4.28 0.75
CA GLY A 146 12.37 -5.25 1.75
C GLY A 146 12.78 -4.83 3.17
N LEU A 147 14.01 -4.35 3.34
CA LEU A 147 14.49 -3.83 4.62
C LEU A 147 13.75 -2.55 5.05
N ALA A 148 13.55 -1.60 4.14
CA ALA A 148 12.79 -0.39 4.40
C ALA A 148 11.34 -0.72 4.80
N MET A 149 10.71 -1.70 4.14
CA MET A 149 9.39 -2.20 4.51
C MET A 149 9.39 -2.74 5.94
N LEU A 150 10.34 -3.61 6.29
CA LEU A 150 10.49 -4.12 7.67
C LEU A 150 10.60 -2.97 8.68
N LEU A 151 11.43 -1.96 8.39
CA LEU A 151 11.66 -0.83 9.29
C LEU A 151 10.46 0.12 9.39
N LEU A 152 9.69 0.32 8.32
CA LEU A 152 8.53 1.23 8.29
C LEU A 152 7.27 0.59 8.86
N VAL A 153 7.08 -0.72 8.66
CA VAL A 153 5.93 -1.46 9.19
C VAL A 153 6.05 -1.63 10.70
N THR A 154 7.27 -1.78 11.24
CA THR A 154 7.49 -2.04 12.67
C THR A 154 6.88 -0.96 13.59
N PRO A 155 7.15 0.36 13.42
CA PRO A 155 6.50 1.40 14.22
C PRO A 155 4.98 1.41 14.08
N GLY A 156 4.46 1.16 12.87
CA GLY A 156 3.02 1.09 12.63
C GLY A 156 2.36 -0.06 13.40
N VAL A 157 2.99 -1.23 13.41
CA VAL A 157 2.51 -2.40 14.15
C VAL A 157 2.65 -2.18 15.66
N VAL A 158 3.79 -1.68 16.14
CA VAL A 158 4.03 -1.41 17.56
C VAL A 158 3.01 -0.41 18.11
N THR A 159 2.76 0.69 17.39
CA THR A 159 1.76 1.68 17.79
C THR A 159 0.34 1.14 17.70
N ALA A 160 0.00 0.37 16.66
CA ALA A 160 -1.33 -0.21 16.49
C ALA A 160 -1.66 -1.25 17.59
N LEU A 161 -0.67 -1.99 18.07
CA LEU A 161 -0.81 -2.96 19.16
C LEU A 161 -0.75 -2.32 20.56
N GLY A 162 -0.54 -1.01 20.67
CA GLY A 162 -0.39 -0.32 21.96
C GLY A 162 0.88 -0.71 22.71
N LEU A 163 1.92 -1.18 22.01
CA LEU A 163 3.20 -1.61 22.58
C LEU A 163 4.21 -0.47 22.79
N SER A 164 3.77 0.78 22.72
CA SER A 164 4.58 1.95 23.09
C SER A 164 4.63 2.08 24.61
N ALA A 165 5.80 1.83 25.20
CA ALA A 165 6.13 2.16 26.60
C ALA A 165 6.13 3.67 26.85
#